data_AF-A0A7W9M1A0-F1
#
_entry.id   AF-A0A7W9M1A0-F1
#
_cell.length_a   1.000
_cell.length_b   1.000
_cell.length_c   1.000
_cell.angle_alpha   90.00
_cell.angle_beta   90.00
_cell.angle_gamma   90.00
#
_symmetry.space_group_name_H-M   'P 1'
#
loop_
_entity.id
_entity.type
_entity.pdbx_description
1 polymer ?
#
loop_
_entity_poly.entity_id
_entity_poly.type
_entity_poly.pdbx_seq_one_letter_code
_entity_poly.pdbx_strand_id
1 'polypeptide(L)'
;MAVAVIVLGIMWCAAAIAAVWKGSQLVRLPRDRGLQIVTTCTVLVLVALTAQLVVSMGGTHFPRQAPVLVEFILLNFFFVLLLGLLRTTGTWFDISRGPFFVDLGLAVAASTVLVITFVTTEPSSSGANYGDYTEASGPAGVLVFHLVGNLFMAYATARGAQLAWTAARPALAHTRMGLRVAGVGLAIACLGDHVPRVIAMTGRLTIGDPVLPATATWTSPLLATGVALFFLGVGYPGVRTAIVKVRLWVQAKRRYHELRPLWALLYREFPTIALFPDRSPGRDWLTVRRMRMRYYRRVIECRDGLVCLSPYMSTPVLPTNTPAEQAALVRAAIERRASATDPAVPTVIAPPRESGMESDTQAIIALARAL
;
A
#
# COMPACT_ATOMS: atom_id res chain seq x y z
N MET A 1 27.53 -9.49 12.00
CA MET A 1 26.38 -9.95 12.81
C MET A 1 25.44 -8.80 13.19
N ALA A 2 25.91 -7.74 13.88
CA ALA A 2 25.05 -6.62 14.30
C ALA A 2 24.27 -5.93 13.16
N VAL A 3 24.94 -5.64 12.03
CA VAL A 3 24.28 -5.00 10.86
C VAL A 3 23.16 -5.86 10.29
N ALA A 4 23.35 -7.18 10.18
CA ALA A 4 22.33 -8.10 9.67
C ALA A 4 21.10 -8.17 10.59
N VAL A 5 21.32 -8.20 11.92
CA VAL A 5 20.23 -8.16 12.90
C VAL A 5 19.47 -6.85 12.85
N ILE A 6 20.16 -5.71 12.67
CA ILE A 6 19.52 -4.39 12.52
C ILE A 6 18.65 -4.36 11.25
N VAL A 7 19.18 -4.79 10.11
CA VAL A 7 18.43 -4.84 8.85
C VAL A 7 17.20 -5.74 8.98
N LEU A 8 17.36 -6.92 9.57
CA LEU A 8 16.27 -7.85 9.82
C LEU A 8 15.21 -7.25 10.75
N GLY A 9 15.62 -6.55 11.81
CA GLY A 9 14.72 -5.83 12.71
C GLY A 9 13.93 -4.73 12.01
N ILE A 10 14.55 -3.97 11.10
CA ILE A 10 13.86 -2.95 10.29
C ILE A 10 12.82 -3.61 9.38
N MET A 11 13.19 -4.69 8.68
CA MET A 11 12.27 -5.44 7.83
C MET A 11 11.09 -6.00 8.63
N TRP A 12 11.36 -6.54 9.82
CA TRP A 12 10.34 -7.06 10.73
C TRP A 12 9.37 -5.95 11.17
N CYS A 13 9.89 -4.79 11.60
CA CYS A 13 9.06 -3.64 11.98
C CYS A 13 8.16 -3.19 10.82
N ALA A 14 8.71 -3.12 9.60
CA ALA A 14 7.94 -2.75 8.41
C ALA A 14 6.83 -3.78 8.12
N ALA A 15 7.14 -5.09 8.22
CA ALA A 15 6.16 -6.16 8.04
C ALA A 15 5.07 -6.14 9.13
N ALA A 16 5.44 -5.87 10.39
CA ALA A 16 4.51 -5.76 11.50
C ALA A 16 3.53 -4.59 11.31
N ILE A 17 4.05 -3.42 10.95
CA ILE A 17 3.22 -2.24 10.63
C ILE A 17 2.28 -2.55 9.47
N ALA A 18 2.78 -3.19 8.41
CA ALA A 18 1.97 -3.58 7.26
C ALA A 18 0.86 -4.58 7.64
N ALA A 19 1.17 -5.60 8.44
CA ALA A 19 0.22 -6.59 8.92
C ALA A 19 -0.87 -5.96 9.81
N VAL A 20 -0.51 -5.09 10.76
CA VAL A 20 -1.46 -4.36 11.61
C VAL A 20 -2.34 -3.44 10.76
N TRP A 21 -1.74 -2.70 9.82
CA TRP A 21 -2.48 -1.84 8.90
C TRP A 21 -3.50 -2.67 8.10
N LYS A 22 -3.06 -3.75 7.44
CA LYS A 22 -3.91 -4.58 6.58
C LYS A 22 -4.99 -5.31 7.38
N GLY A 23 -4.65 -5.84 8.55
CA GLY A 23 -5.62 -6.38 9.50
C GLY A 23 -6.68 -5.37 9.88
N SER A 24 -6.32 -4.12 10.16
CA SER A 24 -7.28 -3.05 10.46
C SER A 24 -8.23 -2.73 9.29
N GLN A 25 -7.74 -2.87 8.05
CA GLN A 25 -8.59 -2.73 6.85
C GLN A 25 -9.52 -3.94 6.71
N LEU A 26 -9.01 -5.15 6.96
CA LEU A 26 -9.77 -6.39 6.82
C LEU A 26 -10.93 -6.47 7.82
N VAL A 27 -10.73 -6.02 9.05
CA VAL A 27 -11.81 -5.90 10.06
C VAL A 27 -12.95 -4.99 9.57
N ARG A 28 -12.64 -3.97 8.78
CA ARG A 28 -13.66 -3.04 8.22
C ARG A 28 -14.33 -3.59 6.96
N LEU A 29 -13.63 -4.43 6.20
CA LEU A 29 -14.06 -4.96 4.91
C LEU A 29 -13.77 -6.49 4.82
N PRO A 30 -14.42 -7.32 5.66
CA PRO A 30 -14.05 -8.72 5.81
C PRO A 30 -14.37 -9.57 4.58
N ARG A 31 -15.23 -9.10 3.66
CA ARG A 31 -15.64 -9.82 2.44
C ARG A 31 -14.75 -9.54 1.23
N ASP A 32 -13.79 -8.61 1.34
CA ASP A 32 -12.86 -8.30 0.24
C ASP A 32 -11.78 -9.39 0.13
N ARG A 33 -11.92 -10.28 -0.85
CA ARG A 33 -11.01 -11.41 -1.07
C ARG A 33 -9.58 -10.97 -1.42
N GLY A 34 -9.42 -9.86 -2.15
CA GLY A 34 -8.09 -9.35 -2.47
C GLY A 34 -7.39 -8.85 -1.21
N LEU A 35 -8.13 -8.18 -0.33
CA LEU A 35 -7.63 -7.74 0.97
C LEU A 35 -7.30 -8.91 1.90
N GLN A 36 -8.12 -9.97 1.92
CA GLN A 36 -7.81 -11.20 2.65
C GLN A 36 -6.46 -11.78 2.20
N ILE A 37 -6.29 -12.01 0.89
CA ILE A 37 -5.05 -12.57 0.33
C ILE A 37 -3.83 -11.71 0.70
N VAL A 38 -3.90 -10.40 0.48
CA VAL A 38 -2.80 -9.48 0.82
C VAL A 38 -2.49 -9.49 2.31
N THR A 39 -3.51 -9.53 3.16
CA THR A 39 -3.32 -9.60 4.62
C THR A 39 -2.65 -10.89 5.02
N THR A 40 -3.09 -12.04 4.48
CA THR A 40 -2.45 -13.34 4.71
C THR A 40 -1.00 -13.33 4.24
N CYS A 41 -0.69 -12.80 3.05
CA CYS A 41 0.70 -12.67 2.59
C CYS A 41 1.55 -11.84 3.56
N THR A 42 1.05 -10.69 4.04
CA THR A 42 1.80 -9.86 4.99
C THR A 42 2.03 -10.56 6.33
N VAL A 43 1.07 -11.38 6.79
CA VAL A 43 1.22 -12.16 8.01
C VAL A 43 2.24 -13.29 7.82
N LEU A 44 2.21 -14.01 6.68
CA LEU A 44 3.21 -15.05 6.39
C LEU A 44 4.63 -14.48 6.38
N VAL A 45 4.83 -13.32 5.74
CA VAL A 45 6.12 -12.60 5.74
C VAL A 45 6.54 -12.21 7.16
N LEU A 46 5.61 -11.69 7.98
CA LEU A 46 5.90 -11.35 9.37
C LEU A 46 6.33 -12.58 10.19
N VAL A 47 5.64 -13.72 10.01
CA VAL A 47 5.99 -14.97 10.70
C VAL A 47 7.38 -15.46 10.28
N ALA A 48 7.71 -15.41 8.98
CA ALA A 48 9.03 -15.79 8.47
C ALA A 48 10.14 -14.92 9.08
N LEU A 49 9.97 -13.60 9.06
CA LEU A 49 10.94 -12.66 9.64
C LEU A 49 11.05 -12.82 11.16
N THR A 50 9.96 -13.17 11.85
CA THR A 50 9.98 -13.44 13.30
C THR A 50 10.83 -14.67 13.59
N ALA A 51 10.67 -15.75 12.83
CA ALA A 51 11.48 -16.96 13.00
C ALA A 51 12.98 -16.69 12.79
N GLN A 52 13.33 -15.92 11.74
CA GLN A 52 14.72 -15.51 11.49
C GLN A 52 15.27 -14.63 12.63
N LEU A 53 14.47 -13.68 13.12
CA LEU A 53 14.90 -12.75 14.17
C LEU A 53 15.17 -13.49 15.49
N VAL A 54 14.29 -14.41 15.89
CA VAL A 54 14.44 -15.23 17.11
C VAL A 54 15.76 -16.01 17.10
N VAL A 55 16.13 -16.61 15.97
CA VAL A 55 17.39 -17.35 15.86
C VAL A 55 18.60 -16.41 15.77
N SER A 56 18.49 -15.27 15.09
CA SER A 56 19.56 -14.27 15.03
C SER A 56 19.91 -13.68 16.39
N MET A 57 18.96 -13.67 17.33
CA MET A 57 19.14 -13.22 18.72
C MET A 57 19.60 -14.33 19.68
N GLY A 58 19.89 -15.54 19.18
CA GLY A 58 20.43 -16.63 20.00
C GLY A 58 19.38 -17.41 20.80
N GLY A 59 18.11 -17.43 20.36
CA GLY A 59 17.08 -18.27 21.00
C GLY A 59 17.46 -19.75 21.01
N THR A 60 17.52 -20.37 22.19
CA THR A 60 18.03 -21.74 22.43
C THR A 60 16.96 -22.84 22.36
N HIS A 61 15.69 -22.48 22.14
CA HIS A 61 14.56 -23.42 22.23
C HIS A 61 14.18 -24.13 20.92
N PHE A 62 14.80 -23.77 19.79
CA PHE A 62 14.53 -24.39 18.49
C PHE A 62 15.80 -25.03 17.91
N PRO A 63 15.67 -26.11 17.11
CA PRO A 63 16.78 -26.55 16.27
C PRO A 63 17.27 -25.34 15.48
N ARG A 64 18.57 -25.04 15.55
CA ARG A 64 19.18 -23.84 14.93
C ARG A 64 18.84 -23.68 13.43
N GLN A 65 18.42 -24.76 12.79
CA GLN A 65 18.14 -24.88 11.37
C GLN A 65 16.63 -24.84 11.02
N ALA A 66 15.74 -24.93 12.02
CA ALA A 66 14.29 -24.85 11.84
C ALA A 66 13.80 -23.57 11.11
N PRO A 67 14.43 -22.39 11.24
CA PRO A 67 14.00 -21.19 10.50
C PRO A 67 14.09 -21.36 8.98
N VAL A 68 15.09 -22.11 8.48
CA VAL A 68 15.26 -22.33 7.04
C VAL A 68 14.09 -23.17 6.48
N LEU A 69 13.69 -24.22 7.20
CA LEU A 69 12.50 -25.00 6.87
C LEU A 69 11.24 -24.14 6.90
N VAL A 70 11.05 -23.37 7.98
CA VAL A 70 9.89 -22.48 8.13
C VAL A 70 9.85 -21.45 7.00
N GLU A 71 10.99 -20.88 6.63
CA GLU A 71 11.11 -19.93 5.52
C GLU A 71 10.66 -20.54 4.19
N PHE A 72 11.20 -21.70 3.79
CA PHE A 72 10.80 -22.34 2.53
C PHE A 72 9.29 -22.67 2.52
N ILE A 73 8.75 -23.20 3.61
CA ILE A 73 7.33 -23.53 3.70
C ILE A 73 6.47 -22.27 3.57
N LEU A 74 6.79 -21.21 4.32
CA LEU A 74 6.04 -19.94 4.27
C LEU A 74 6.14 -19.30 2.89
N LEU A 75 7.31 -19.36 2.25
CA LEU A 75 7.53 -18.83 0.92
C LEU A 75 6.72 -19.61 -0.13
N ASN A 76 6.62 -20.94 0.00
CA ASN A 76 5.76 -21.76 -0.86
C ASN A 76 4.30 -21.27 -0.83
N PHE A 77 3.74 -21.11 0.37
CA PHE A 77 2.36 -20.64 0.53
C PHE A 77 2.17 -19.17 0.16
N PHE A 78 3.17 -18.31 0.43
CA PHE A 78 3.18 -16.93 -0.06
C PHE A 78 3.07 -16.88 -1.58
N PHE A 79 3.85 -17.70 -2.29
CA PHE A 79 3.81 -17.73 -3.75
C PHE A 79 2.49 -18.29 -4.29
N VAL A 80 1.90 -19.32 -3.68
CA VAL A 80 0.55 -19.79 -4.06
C VAL A 80 -0.48 -18.66 -3.97
N LEU A 81 -0.45 -17.88 -2.89
CA LEU A 81 -1.33 -16.73 -2.71
C LEU A 81 -1.05 -15.61 -3.72
N LEU A 82 0.23 -15.32 -4.00
CA LEU A 82 0.64 -14.35 -5.01
C LEU A 82 0.16 -14.74 -6.40
N LEU A 83 0.34 -16.01 -6.80
CA LEU A 83 -0.14 -16.53 -8.08
C LEU A 83 -1.66 -16.47 -8.16
N GLY A 84 -2.37 -16.80 -7.08
CA GLY A 84 -3.82 -16.60 -6.97
C GLY A 84 -4.23 -15.14 -7.17
N LEU A 85 -3.56 -14.20 -6.50
CA LEU A 85 -3.82 -12.76 -6.64
C LEU A 85 -3.59 -12.30 -8.09
N LEU A 86 -2.46 -12.64 -8.69
CA LEU A 86 -2.14 -12.23 -10.06
C LEU A 86 -3.16 -12.78 -11.07
N ARG A 87 -3.64 -14.01 -10.90
CA ARG A 87 -4.74 -14.56 -11.71
C ARG A 87 -6.02 -13.73 -11.59
N THR A 88 -6.41 -13.31 -10.38
CA THR A 88 -7.61 -12.47 -10.21
C THR A 88 -7.48 -11.09 -10.85
N THR A 89 -6.25 -10.59 -11.04
CA THR A 89 -6.02 -9.30 -11.71
C THR A 89 -5.96 -9.38 -13.24
N GLY A 90 -5.70 -10.57 -13.79
CA GLY A 90 -5.66 -10.81 -15.22
C GLY A 90 -7.06 -11.07 -15.77
N THR A 91 -7.58 -10.16 -16.61
CA THR A 91 -8.96 -10.21 -17.12
C THR A 91 -9.22 -11.30 -18.18
N TRP A 92 -8.28 -12.22 -18.44
CA TRP A 92 -8.31 -13.06 -19.65
C TRP A 92 -8.04 -14.56 -19.45
N PHE A 93 -7.91 -15.08 -18.22
CA PHE A 93 -7.76 -16.52 -18.03
C PHE A 93 -8.56 -17.03 -16.84
N ASP A 94 -9.58 -17.80 -17.18
CA ASP A 94 -10.24 -18.86 -16.41
C ASP A 94 -10.64 -18.55 -14.96
N ILE A 95 -11.94 -18.36 -14.75
CA ILE A 95 -12.57 -18.32 -13.41
C ILE A 95 -12.43 -19.69 -12.70
N SER A 96 -11.98 -20.73 -13.42
CA SER A 96 -11.67 -22.03 -12.83
C SER A 96 -10.71 -21.91 -11.66
N ARG A 97 -11.10 -22.51 -10.54
CA ARG A 97 -10.25 -22.66 -9.37
C ARG A 97 -9.17 -23.73 -9.57
N GLY A 98 -9.24 -24.51 -10.65
CA GLY A 98 -8.34 -25.64 -10.94
C GLY A 98 -6.86 -25.26 -10.84
N PRO A 99 -6.38 -24.22 -11.57
CA PRO A 99 -4.98 -23.82 -11.52
C PRO A 99 -4.50 -23.40 -10.13
N PHE A 100 -5.37 -22.86 -9.28
CA PHE A 100 -5.00 -22.52 -7.89
C PHE A 100 -4.77 -23.78 -7.05
N PHE A 101 -5.64 -24.78 -7.18
CA PHE A 101 -5.49 -26.05 -6.47
C PHE A 101 -4.28 -26.86 -6.95
N VAL A 102 -3.89 -26.75 -8.21
CA VAL A 102 -2.64 -27.32 -8.73
C VAL A 102 -1.45 -26.70 -8.03
N ASP A 103 -1.35 -25.36 -8.00
CA ASP A 103 -0.24 -24.68 -7.32
C ASP A 103 -0.21 -25.02 -5.83
N LEU A 104 -1.37 -25.08 -5.17
CA LEU A 104 -1.49 -25.47 -3.76
C LEU A 104 -1.03 -26.92 -3.55
N GLY A 105 -1.43 -27.84 -4.42
CA GLY A 105 -0.99 -29.24 -4.37
C GLY A 105 0.53 -29.36 -4.52
N LEU A 106 1.13 -28.63 -5.46
CA LEU A 106 2.59 -28.57 -5.64
C LEU A 106 3.29 -27.99 -4.41
N ALA A 107 2.77 -26.93 -3.81
CA ALA A 107 3.33 -26.33 -2.60
C ALA A 107 3.25 -27.26 -1.40
N VAL A 108 2.13 -27.98 -1.22
CA VAL A 108 1.96 -28.99 -0.18
C VAL A 108 2.91 -30.16 -0.39
N ALA A 109 3.04 -30.66 -1.62
CA ALA A 109 3.96 -31.74 -1.95
C ALA A 109 5.42 -31.33 -1.69
N ALA A 110 5.84 -30.16 -2.16
CA ALA A 110 7.18 -29.62 -1.92
C ALA A 110 7.45 -29.45 -0.41
N SER A 111 6.50 -28.84 0.33
CA SER A 111 6.61 -28.67 1.79
C SER A 111 6.69 -30.00 2.53
N THR A 112 5.95 -31.02 2.08
CA THR A 112 6.00 -32.38 2.65
C THR A 112 7.39 -33.00 2.46
N VAL A 113 7.96 -32.91 1.25
CA VAL A 113 9.31 -33.40 0.97
C VAL A 113 10.36 -32.62 1.76
N LEU A 114 10.22 -31.30 1.91
CA LEU A 114 11.10 -30.48 2.75
C LEU A 114 11.06 -30.91 4.23
N VAL A 115 9.87 -31.21 4.78
CA VAL A 115 9.74 -31.71 6.15
C VAL A 115 10.37 -33.10 6.29
N ILE A 116 10.11 -34.01 5.36
CA ILE A 116 10.69 -35.37 5.37
C ILE A 116 12.22 -35.26 5.33
N THR A 117 12.77 -34.56 4.34
CA THR A 117 14.22 -34.41 4.19
C THR A 117 14.87 -33.70 5.38
N PHE A 118 14.20 -32.74 6.00
CA PHE A 118 14.68 -32.08 7.21
C PHE A 118 14.73 -33.04 8.41
N VAL A 119 13.69 -33.85 8.63
CA VAL A 119 13.61 -34.79 9.77
C VAL A 119 14.56 -35.97 9.59
N THR A 120 14.74 -36.45 8.35
CA THR A 120 15.60 -37.63 8.07
C THR A 120 17.07 -37.28 7.93
N THR A 121 17.43 -36.00 7.78
CA THR A 121 18.81 -35.58 7.61
C THR A 121 19.34 -35.04 8.94
N GLU A 122 20.17 -35.83 9.61
CA GLU A 122 20.87 -35.37 10.80
C GLU A 122 22.11 -34.55 10.39
N PRO A 123 22.23 -33.25 10.74
CA PRO A 123 23.38 -32.42 10.35
C PRO A 123 24.65 -32.68 11.19
N SER A 124 24.67 -33.74 11.98
CA SER A 124 25.27 -33.76 13.32
C SER A 124 26.77 -34.06 13.42
N SER A 125 27.57 -34.04 12.34
CA SER A 125 29.02 -34.30 12.49
C SER A 125 29.92 -33.05 12.53
N SER A 126 29.44 -31.85 12.18
CA SER A 126 30.37 -30.72 11.91
C SER A 126 29.98 -29.35 12.48
N GLY A 127 28.84 -29.20 13.16
CA GLY A 127 28.40 -27.91 13.71
C GLY A 127 27.95 -26.86 12.67
N ALA A 128 27.90 -27.23 11.38
CA ALA A 128 27.42 -26.40 10.28
C ALA A 128 25.88 -26.37 10.20
N ASN A 129 25.32 -25.22 9.82
CA ASN A 129 23.88 -25.04 9.60
C ASN A 129 23.48 -25.38 8.17
N TYR A 130 22.18 -25.60 7.93
CA TYR A 130 21.63 -25.77 6.57
C TYR A 130 22.05 -24.66 5.61
N GLY A 131 22.12 -23.41 6.08
CA GLY A 131 22.58 -22.26 5.30
C GLY A 131 24.10 -22.14 5.12
N ASP A 132 24.89 -22.92 5.86
CA ASP A 132 26.35 -22.96 5.72
C ASP A 132 26.79 -23.96 4.64
N TYR A 133 25.90 -24.91 4.30
CA TYR A 133 26.13 -25.84 3.22
C TYR A 133 25.91 -25.16 1.88
N THR A 134 26.89 -25.30 1.00
CA THR A 134 26.82 -24.80 -0.37
C THR A 134 26.55 -25.95 -1.33
N GLU A 135 26.25 -25.61 -2.57
CA GLU A 135 26.09 -26.58 -3.66
C GLU A 135 27.36 -27.41 -3.90
N ALA A 136 28.51 -26.95 -3.40
CA ALA A 136 29.79 -27.64 -3.43
C ALA A 136 30.08 -28.49 -2.18
N SER A 137 29.38 -28.27 -1.08
CA SER A 137 29.68 -28.89 0.22
C SER A 137 28.42 -29.08 1.06
N GLY A 138 27.93 -30.33 1.13
CA GLY A 138 26.82 -30.72 2.00
C GLY A 138 26.48 -32.21 1.88
N PRO A 139 25.90 -32.84 2.93
CA PRO A 139 25.33 -34.18 2.82
C PRO A 139 24.23 -34.23 1.75
N ALA A 140 24.05 -35.39 1.11
CA ALA A 140 23.07 -35.57 0.04
C ALA A 140 21.65 -35.13 0.46
N GLY A 141 21.23 -35.41 1.70
CA GLY A 141 19.93 -34.98 2.23
C GLY A 141 19.74 -33.46 2.28
N VAL A 142 20.78 -32.71 2.64
CA VAL A 142 20.74 -31.24 2.65
C VAL A 142 20.66 -30.68 1.23
N LEU A 143 21.36 -31.30 0.28
CA LEU A 143 21.29 -30.91 -1.13
C LEU A 143 19.90 -31.18 -1.72
N VAL A 144 19.29 -32.33 -1.40
CA VAL A 144 17.91 -32.65 -1.83
C VAL A 144 16.90 -31.66 -1.24
N PHE A 145 17.05 -31.29 0.03
CA PHE A 145 16.21 -30.26 0.66
C PHE A 145 16.26 -28.94 -0.11
N HIS A 146 17.46 -28.41 -0.37
CA HIS A 146 17.59 -27.15 -1.09
C HIS A 146 17.18 -27.26 -2.56
N LEU A 147 17.39 -28.41 -3.20
CA LEU A 147 16.97 -28.67 -4.57
C LEU A 147 15.44 -28.57 -4.70
N VAL A 148 14.70 -29.24 -3.80
CA VAL A 148 13.23 -29.22 -3.82
C VAL A 148 12.70 -27.82 -3.57
N GLY A 149 13.27 -27.10 -2.59
CA GLY A 149 12.91 -25.71 -2.32
C GLY A 149 13.14 -24.81 -3.54
N ASN A 150 14.33 -24.87 -4.14
CA ASN A 150 14.65 -24.07 -5.32
C ASN A 150 13.84 -24.47 -6.56
N LEU A 151 13.48 -25.74 -6.71
CA LEU A 151 12.64 -26.20 -7.83
C LEU A 151 11.24 -25.61 -7.76
N PHE A 152 10.60 -25.62 -6.59
CA PHE A 152 9.32 -24.96 -6.40
C PHE A 152 9.45 -23.44 -6.61
N MET A 153 10.51 -22.84 -6.10
CA MET A 153 10.74 -21.40 -6.25
C MET A 153 10.99 -20.97 -7.69
N ALA A 154 11.74 -21.76 -8.48
CA ALA A 154 11.91 -21.54 -9.92
C ALA A 154 10.57 -21.61 -10.65
N TYR A 155 9.75 -22.62 -10.34
CA TYR A 155 8.40 -22.73 -10.88
C TYR A 155 7.54 -21.50 -10.53
N ALA A 156 7.48 -21.15 -9.24
CA ALA A 156 6.62 -20.09 -8.72
C ALA A 156 7.02 -18.70 -9.25
N THR A 157 8.32 -18.41 -9.32
CA THR A 157 8.84 -17.15 -9.86
C THR A 157 8.65 -17.07 -11.38
N ALA A 158 8.87 -18.16 -12.13
CA ALA A 158 8.59 -18.21 -13.57
C ALA A 158 7.10 -17.97 -13.87
N ARG A 159 6.21 -18.68 -13.16
CA ARG A 159 4.75 -18.50 -13.30
C ARG A 159 4.29 -17.13 -12.84
N GLY A 160 4.87 -16.62 -11.75
CA GLY A 160 4.59 -15.28 -11.24
C GLY A 160 4.99 -14.20 -12.25
N ALA A 161 6.15 -14.33 -12.88
CA ALA A 161 6.57 -13.44 -13.96
C ALA A 161 5.56 -13.50 -15.12
N GLN A 162 5.25 -14.69 -15.64
CA GLN A 162 4.26 -14.84 -16.72
C GLN A 162 2.91 -14.19 -16.37
N LEU A 163 2.39 -14.42 -15.17
CA LEU A 163 1.13 -13.85 -14.71
C LEU A 163 1.21 -12.33 -14.52
N ALA A 164 2.32 -11.81 -14.00
CA ALA A 164 2.52 -10.37 -13.88
C ALA A 164 2.53 -9.66 -15.25
N TRP A 165 3.20 -10.25 -16.24
CA TRP A 165 3.22 -9.70 -17.60
C TRP A 165 1.86 -9.75 -18.29
N THR A 166 1.11 -10.84 -18.10
CA THR A 166 -0.23 -10.98 -18.68
C THR A 166 -1.22 -10.02 -18.01
N ALA A 167 -1.20 -9.91 -16.68
CA ALA A 167 -1.99 -8.93 -15.93
C ALA A 167 -1.64 -7.48 -16.26
N ALA A 168 -0.39 -7.20 -16.64
CA ALA A 168 0.03 -5.86 -17.05
C ALA A 168 -0.60 -5.38 -18.38
N ARG A 169 -0.98 -6.29 -19.28
CA ARG A 169 -1.49 -5.95 -20.63
C ARG A 169 -2.75 -5.08 -20.58
N PRO A 170 -3.86 -5.49 -19.91
CA PRO A 170 -5.07 -4.68 -19.82
C PRO A 170 -4.99 -3.55 -18.78
N ALA A 171 -3.95 -3.52 -17.94
CA ALA A 171 -3.86 -2.58 -16.83
C ALA A 171 -3.64 -1.13 -17.31
N LEU A 172 -4.13 -0.17 -16.50
CA LEU A 172 -3.82 1.27 -16.63
C LEU A 172 -2.31 1.50 -16.58
N ALA A 173 -1.83 2.55 -17.24
CA ALA A 173 -0.40 2.80 -17.47
C ALA A 173 0.49 2.66 -16.21
N HIS A 174 0.07 3.23 -15.08
CA HIS A 174 0.84 3.16 -13.83
C HIS A 174 0.85 1.76 -13.21
N THR A 175 -0.26 1.03 -13.27
CA THR A 175 -0.37 -0.34 -12.75
C THR A 175 0.38 -1.32 -13.66
N ARG A 176 0.32 -1.09 -14.97
CA ARG A 176 1.11 -1.81 -15.98
C ARG A 176 2.60 -1.70 -15.71
N MET A 177 3.10 -0.49 -15.42
CA MET A 177 4.51 -0.30 -15.10
C MET A 177 4.90 -1.09 -13.84
N GLY A 178 4.12 -0.96 -12.75
CA GLY A 178 4.37 -1.70 -11.51
C GLY A 178 4.40 -3.21 -11.72
N LEU A 179 3.43 -3.77 -12.45
CA LEU A 179 3.37 -5.20 -12.74
C LEU A 179 4.53 -5.68 -13.64
N ARG A 180 4.97 -4.87 -14.62
CA ARG A 180 6.14 -5.21 -15.46
C ARG A 180 7.42 -5.22 -14.64
N VAL A 181 7.65 -4.20 -13.82
CA VAL A 181 8.82 -4.14 -12.92
C VAL A 181 8.80 -5.32 -11.95
N ALA A 182 7.63 -5.66 -11.41
CA ALA A 182 7.48 -6.82 -10.54
C ALA A 182 7.80 -8.13 -11.26
N GLY A 183 7.30 -8.29 -12.49
CA GLY A 183 7.62 -9.42 -13.35
C GLY A 183 9.12 -9.54 -13.62
N VAL A 184 9.81 -8.44 -13.97
CA VAL A 184 11.26 -8.43 -14.19
C VAL A 184 12.00 -8.90 -12.95
N GLY A 185 11.59 -8.45 -11.76
CA GLY A 185 12.14 -8.93 -10.50
C GLY A 185 12.00 -10.44 -10.32
N LEU A 186 10.82 -11.00 -10.60
CA LEU A 186 10.57 -12.44 -10.54
C LEU A 186 11.38 -13.23 -11.58
N ALA A 187 11.53 -12.69 -12.79
CA ALA A 187 12.34 -13.31 -13.84
C ALA A 187 13.83 -13.34 -13.47
N ILE A 188 14.34 -12.26 -12.87
CA ILE A 188 15.72 -12.20 -12.36
C ILE A 188 15.92 -13.18 -11.20
N ALA A 189 14.98 -13.28 -10.26
CA ALA A 189 15.06 -14.27 -9.17
C ALA A 189 15.05 -15.72 -9.72
N CYS A 190 14.20 -16.01 -10.71
CA CYS A 190 14.13 -17.32 -11.35
C CYS A 190 15.44 -17.69 -12.05
N LEU A 191 15.86 -16.86 -13.01
CA LEU A 191 16.98 -17.17 -13.91
C LEU A 191 18.35 -16.90 -13.27
N GLY A 192 18.42 -15.95 -12.33
CA GLY A 192 19.64 -15.52 -11.67
C GLY A 192 19.95 -16.27 -10.38
N ASP A 193 18.97 -16.92 -9.75
CA ASP A 193 19.17 -17.68 -8.51
C ASP A 193 18.62 -19.10 -8.63
N HIS A 194 17.30 -19.28 -8.64
CA HIS A 194 16.71 -20.60 -8.45
C HIS A 194 17.11 -21.64 -9.52
N VAL A 195 17.09 -21.28 -10.80
CA VAL A 195 17.47 -22.19 -11.90
C VAL A 195 18.96 -22.59 -11.80
N PRO A 196 19.92 -21.66 -11.69
CA PRO A 196 21.32 -22.00 -11.47
C PRO A 196 21.56 -22.94 -10.28
N ARG A 197 20.91 -22.65 -9.14
CA ARG A 197 21.02 -23.48 -7.93
C ARG A 197 20.49 -24.90 -8.16
N VAL A 198 19.34 -25.03 -8.84
CA VAL A 198 18.79 -26.33 -9.24
C VAL A 198 19.79 -27.10 -10.12
N ILE A 199 20.39 -26.46 -11.11
CA ILE A 199 21.33 -27.12 -12.03
C ILE A 199 22.58 -27.59 -11.27
N ALA A 200 23.17 -26.73 -10.44
CA ALA A 200 24.36 -27.07 -9.67
C ALA A 200 24.10 -28.18 -8.63
N MET A 201 22.99 -28.14 -7.90
CA MET A 201 22.61 -29.21 -6.95
C MET A 201 22.34 -30.53 -7.68
N THR A 202 21.67 -30.48 -8.83
CA THR A 202 21.40 -31.68 -9.64
C THR A 202 22.69 -32.29 -10.16
N GLY A 203 23.62 -31.47 -10.65
CA GLY A 203 24.94 -31.91 -11.09
C GLY A 203 25.73 -32.56 -9.95
N ARG A 204 25.72 -31.94 -8.78
CA ARG A 204 26.38 -32.48 -7.59
C ARG A 204 25.81 -33.82 -7.17
N LEU A 205 24.48 -33.98 -7.21
CA LEU A 205 23.80 -35.23 -6.79
C LEU A 205 23.93 -36.37 -7.82
N THR A 206 24.09 -36.05 -9.11
CA THR A 206 24.09 -37.06 -10.18
C THR A 206 25.50 -37.43 -10.65
N ILE A 207 26.41 -36.46 -10.76
CA ILE A 207 27.75 -36.63 -11.34
C ILE A 207 28.85 -36.40 -10.28
N GLY A 208 28.48 -35.92 -9.09
CA GLY A 208 29.41 -35.65 -8.00
C GLY A 208 30.10 -34.28 -8.07
N ASP A 209 29.80 -33.46 -9.08
CA ASP A 209 30.43 -32.15 -9.30
C ASP A 209 29.36 -31.07 -9.57
N PRO A 210 29.40 -29.89 -8.94
CA PRO A 210 28.52 -28.78 -9.31
C PRO A 210 28.80 -28.31 -10.75
N VAL A 211 27.86 -28.58 -11.65
CA VAL A 211 27.94 -28.21 -13.09
C VAL A 211 28.12 -26.70 -13.30
N LEU A 212 27.65 -25.87 -12.36
CA LEU A 212 27.94 -24.43 -12.31
C LEU A 212 28.76 -24.12 -11.05
N PRO A 213 30.07 -23.86 -11.19
CA PRO A 213 30.88 -23.47 -10.05
C PRO A 213 30.52 -22.06 -9.56
N ALA A 214 30.78 -21.80 -8.28
CA ALA A 214 30.64 -20.49 -7.65
C ALA A 214 29.23 -19.85 -7.69
N THR A 215 28.17 -20.62 -7.94
CA THR A 215 26.77 -20.16 -7.83
C THR A 215 26.50 -19.34 -6.57
N ALA A 216 27.03 -19.75 -5.42
CA ALA A 216 26.84 -19.05 -4.15
C ALA A 216 27.25 -17.57 -4.16
N THR A 217 28.23 -17.16 -4.99
CA THR A 217 28.77 -15.80 -5.00
C THR A 217 27.92 -14.83 -5.82
N TRP A 218 27.31 -15.28 -6.91
CA TRP A 218 26.61 -14.42 -7.86
C TRP A 218 25.08 -14.58 -7.83
N THR A 219 24.56 -15.72 -7.38
CA THR A 219 23.11 -15.94 -7.28
C THR A 219 22.48 -15.08 -6.18
N SER A 220 23.13 -14.97 -5.01
CA SER A 220 22.67 -14.16 -3.88
C SER A 220 22.42 -12.67 -4.21
N PRO A 221 23.37 -11.93 -4.84
CA PRO A 221 23.11 -10.54 -5.24
C PRO A 221 22.04 -10.41 -6.34
N LEU A 222 21.93 -11.39 -7.25
CA LEU A 222 20.86 -11.39 -8.26
C LEU A 222 19.49 -11.63 -7.63
N LEU A 223 19.38 -12.56 -6.68
CA LEU A 223 18.16 -12.77 -5.90
C LEU A 223 17.76 -11.48 -5.17
N ALA A 224 18.70 -10.83 -4.48
CA ALA A 224 18.43 -9.57 -3.79
C ALA A 224 17.93 -8.48 -4.75
N THR A 225 18.52 -8.39 -5.94
CA THR A 225 18.10 -7.47 -7.00
C THR A 225 16.69 -7.79 -7.51
N GLY A 226 16.41 -9.07 -7.76
CA GLY A 226 15.09 -9.55 -8.19
C GLY A 226 14.00 -9.25 -7.17
N VAL A 227 14.29 -9.52 -5.88
CA VAL A 227 13.40 -9.22 -4.75
C VAL A 227 13.15 -7.71 -4.63
N ALA A 228 14.20 -6.88 -4.75
CA ALA A 228 14.06 -5.42 -4.69
C ALA A 228 13.16 -4.89 -5.81
N LEU A 229 13.37 -5.34 -7.05
CA LEU A 229 12.53 -4.97 -8.18
C LEU A 229 11.09 -5.49 -8.03
N PHE A 230 10.91 -6.71 -7.51
CA PHE A 230 9.59 -7.25 -7.22
C PHE A 230 8.79 -6.34 -6.27
N PHE A 231 9.36 -6.00 -5.11
CA PHE A 231 8.70 -5.15 -4.13
C PHE A 231 8.52 -3.71 -4.64
N LEU A 232 9.47 -3.17 -5.39
CA LEU A 232 9.33 -1.86 -6.03
C LEU A 232 8.14 -1.86 -7.01
N GLY A 233 8.01 -2.89 -7.83
CA GLY A 233 6.93 -3.04 -8.80
C GLY A 233 5.56 -3.17 -8.14
N VAL A 234 5.43 -4.03 -7.12
CA VAL A 234 4.18 -4.22 -6.36
C VAL A 234 3.81 -2.98 -5.55
N GLY A 235 4.80 -2.29 -4.97
CA GLY A 235 4.59 -1.09 -4.16
C GLY A 235 4.23 0.16 -4.96
N TYR A 236 4.70 0.27 -6.21
CA TYR A 236 4.60 1.49 -7.02
C TYR A 236 3.16 2.03 -7.18
N PRO A 237 2.15 1.21 -7.59
CA PRO A 237 0.78 1.70 -7.71
C PRO A 237 0.21 2.19 -6.38
N GLY A 238 0.51 1.47 -5.29
CA GLY A 238 0.07 1.82 -3.94
C GLY A 238 0.64 3.15 -3.47
N VAL A 239 1.95 3.34 -3.60
CA VAL A 239 2.64 4.60 -3.26
C VAL A 239 2.09 5.75 -4.08
N ARG A 240 1.91 5.57 -5.40
CA ARG A 240 1.34 6.62 -6.26
C ARG A 240 -0.08 7.01 -5.86
N THR A 241 -0.95 6.04 -5.59
CA THR A 241 -2.31 6.31 -5.10
C THR A 241 -2.29 7.00 -3.74
N ALA A 242 -1.37 6.62 -2.84
CA ALA A 242 -1.19 7.29 -1.55
C ALA A 242 -0.78 8.76 -1.74
N ILE A 243 0.19 9.04 -2.61
CA ILE A 243 0.63 10.41 -2.93
C ILE A 243 -0.54 11.25 -3.45
N VAL A 244 -1.34 10.73 -4.39
CA VAL A 244 -2.52 11.45 -4.91
C VAL A 244 -3.54 11.71 -3.81
N LYS A 245 -3.84 10.72 -2.97
CA LYS A 245 -4.77 10.88 -1.84
C LYS A 245 -4.28 11.94 -0.84
N VAL A 246 -2.99 11.93 -0.51
CA VAL A 246 -2.37 12.93 0.38
C VAL A 246 -2.45 14.31 -0.24
N ARG A 247 -2.12 14.48 -1.53
CA ARG A 247 -2.24 15.76 -2.24
C ARG A 247 -3.67 16.30 -2.20
N LEU A 248 -4.68 15.48 -2.52
CA LEU A 248 -6.09 15.87 -2.46
C LEU A 248 -6.54 16.22 -1.03
N TRP A 249 -6.03 15.51 -0.03
CA TRP A 249 -6.30 15.81 1.37
C TRP A 249 -5.69 17.14 1.81
N VAL A 250 -4.44 17.41 1.45
CA VAL A 250 -3.76 18.70 1.71
C VAL A 250 -4.49 19.85 1.03
N GLN A 251 -4.90 19.68 -0.23
CA GLN A 251 -5.67 20.69 -0.97
C GLN A 251 -7.02 20.98 -0.30
N ALA A 252 -7.78 19.95 0.08
CA ALA A 252 -9.05 20.11 0.80
C ALA A 252 -8.83 20.78 2.16
N LYS A 253 -7.73 20.45 2.87
CA LYS A 253 -7.37 21.07 4.15
C LYS A 253 -7.05 22.55 3.99
N ARG A 254 -6.24 22.91 2.99
CA ARG A 254 -5.91 24.30 2.69
C ARG A 254 -7.18 25.12 2.37
N ARG A 255 -8.01 24.64 1.43
CA ARG A 255 -9.26 25.33 1.05
C ARG A 255 -10.24 25.46 2.22
N TYR A 256 -10.34 24.46 3.08
CA TYR A 256 -11.16 24.51 4.30
C TYR A 256 -10.72 25.64 5.26
N HIS A 257 -9.41 25.85 5.40
CA HIS A 257 -8.88 26.95 6.23
C HIS A 257 -9.02 28.31 5.55
N GLU A 258 -8.89 28.38 4.22
CA GLU A 258 -9.12 29.62 3.46
C GLU A 258 -10.58 30.11 3.56
N LEU A 259 -11.55 29.21 3.76
CA LEU A 259 -12.95 29.56 4.00
C LEU A 259 -13.25 30.04 5.42
N ARG A 260 -12.31 29.88 6.36
CA ARG A 260 -12.55 30.15 7.79
C ARG A 260 -12.91 31.62 8.10
N PRO A 261 -12.27 32.65 7.50
CA PRO A 261 -12.61 34.05 7.81
C PRO A 261 -14.08 34.36 7.50
N LEU A 262 -14.54 34.00 6.30
CA LEU A 262 -15.93 34.16 5.89
C LEU A 262 -16.88 33.35 6.77
N TRP A 263 -16.59 32.07 6.98
CA TRP A 263 -17.44 31.20 7.78
C TRP A 263 -17.61 31.70 9.21
N ALA A 264 -16.52 32.13 9.87
CA ALA A 264 -16.57 32.60 11.25
C ALA A 264 -17.41 33.88 11.39
N LEU A 265 -17.28 34.78 10.41
CA LEU A 265 -18.03 36.03 10.34
C LEU A 265 -19.52 35.78 10.10
N LEU A 266 -19.89 34.85 9.20
CA LEU A 266 -21.29 34.46 8.98
C LEU A 266 -21.88 33.66 10.15
N TYR A 267 -21.11 32.75 10.73
CA TYR A 267 -21.54 31.90 11.86
C TYR A 267 -21.87 32.72 13.11
N ARG A 268 -21.13 33.81 13.36
CA ARG A 268 -21.41 34.75 14.45
C ARG A 268 -22.81 35.36 14.33
N GLU A 269 -23.22 35.67 13.11
CA GLU A 269 -24.50 36.33 12.81
C GLU A 269 -25.66 35.32 12.66
N PHE A 270 -25.37 34.14 12.09
CA PHE A 270 -26.32 33.09 11.76
C PHE A 270 -25.83 31.72 12.25
N PRO A 271 -25.89 31.43 13.56
CA PRO A 271 -25.34 30.18 14.10
C PRO A 271 -26.04 28.92 13.58
N THR A 272 -27.27 29.04 13.08
CA THR A 272 -28.08 27.94 12.52
C THR A 272 -27.55 27.38 11.20
N ILE A 273 -26.63 28.09 10.50
CA ILE A 273 -26.05 27.60 9.23
C ILE A 273 -25.13 26.40 9.47
N ALA A 274 -24.52 26.27 10.65
CA ALA A 274 -23.51 25.26 10.90
C ALA A 274 -24.13 23.90 11.25
N LEU A 275 -23.79 22.86 10.48
CA LEU A 275 -24.12 21.48 10.83
C LEU A 275 -23.16 20.91 11.89
N PHE A 276 -21.92 21.37 11.86
CA PHE A 276 -20.89 20.99 12.82
C PHE A 276 -20.40 22.24 13.54
N PRO A 277 -20.60 22.37 14.86
CA PRO A 277 -20.05 23.48 15.65
C PRO A 277 -18.53 23.53 15.51
N ASP A 278 -17.93 24.73 15.49
CA ASP A 278 -16.48 24.87 15.40
C ASP A 278 -15.84 24.17 16.61
N ARG A 279 -14.90 23.26 16.33
CA ARG A 279 -14.07 22.66 17.38
C ARG A 279 -12.84 23.53 17.55
N SER A 280 -12.23 23.48 18.74
CA SER A 280 -11.01 24.25 19.01
C SER A 280 -9.94 24.01 17.92
N PRO A 281 -9.16 25.05 17.52
CA PRO A 281 -8.22 24.98 16.39
C PRO A 281 -7.24 23.79 16.45
N GLY A 282 -6.82 23.41 17.66
CA GLY A 282 -5.91 22.29 17.89
C GLY A 282 -6.54 20.90 17.67
N ARG A 283 -7.84 20.73 17.93
CA ARG A 283 -8.55 19.46 17.67
C ARG A 283 -8.89 19.29 16.19
N ASP A 284 -9.08 20.38 15.46
CA ASP A 284 -9.40 20.35 14.04
C ASP A 284 -8.17 20.00 13.17
N TRP A 285 -6.96 20.42 13.57
CA TRP A 285 -5.71 20.00 12.92
C TRP A 285 -5.55 18.47 12.85
N LEU A 286 -5.89 17.80 13.96
CA LEU A 286 -5.77 16.35 14.15
C LEU A 286 -6.93 15.56 13.55
N THR A 287 -7.98 16.24 13.06
CA THR A 287 -9.15 15.55 12.51
C THR A 287 -8.88 15.13 11.06
N VAL A 288 -8.17 14.01 10.90
CA VAL A 288 -7.75 13.45 9.60
C VAL A 288 -8.95 12.92 8.79
N ARG A 289 -10.05 12.52 9.45
CA ARG A 289 -11.13 11.76 8.81
C ARG A 289 -12.17 12.68 8.16
N ARG A 290 -12.47 12.38 6.89
CA ARG A 290 -13.53 13.04 6.07
C ARG A 290 -13.27 14.52 5.74
N MET A 291 -12.01 14.94 5.56
CA MET A 291 -11.68 16.34 5.24
C MET A 291 -12.40 16.86 3.99
N ARG A 292 -12.54 16.02 2.95
CA ARG A 292 -13.31 16.36 1.75
C ARG A 292 -14.78 16.70 2.08
N MET A 293 -15.42 15.92 2.95
CA MET A 293 -16.81 16.16 3.38
C MET A 293 -16.92 17.46 4.18
N ARG A 294 -15.98 17.72 5.09
CA ARG A 294 -15.93 18.96 5.88
C ARG A 294 -15.72 20.19 5.02
N TYR A 295 -14.81 20.10 4.06
CA TYR A 295 -14.60 21.13 3.04
C TYR A 295 -15.90 21.46 2.30
N TYR A 296 -16.54 20.46 1.67
CA TYR A 296 -17.80 20.71 0.94
C TYR A 296 -18.91 21.22 1.85
N ARG A 297 -19.00 20.73 3.09
CA ARG A 297 -20.00 21.22 4.04
C ARG A 297 -19.76 22.70 4.36
N ARG A 298 -18.54 23.11 4.66
CA ARG A 298 -18.22 24.52 4.95
C ARG A 298 -18.49 25.45 3.75
N VAL A 299 -18.31 24.97 2.52
CA VAL A 299 -18.73 25.72 1.31
C VAL A 299 -20.23 25.98 1.30
N ILE A 300 -21.05 24.94 1.54
CA ILE A 300 -22.51 25.06 1.63
C ILE A 300 -22.91 26.01 2.75
N GLU A 301 -22.31 25.88 3.93
CA GLU A 301 -22.61 26.75 5.08
C GLU A 301 -22.26 28.22 4.80
N CYS A 302 -21.15 28.49 4.12
CA CYS A 302 -20.84 29.85 3.65
C CYS A 302 -21.88 30.35 2.64
N ARG A 303 -22.32 29.51 1.70
CA ARG A 303 -23.33 29.89 0.72
C ARG A 303 -24.68 30.20 1.37
N ASP A 304 -25.12 29.34 2.30
CA ASP A 304 -26.35 29.53 3.07
C ASP A 304 -26.28 30.82 3.90
N GLY A 305 -25.15 31.07 4.57
CA GLY A 305 -24.95 32.32 5.32
C GLY A 305 -24.95 33.57 4.43
N LEU A 306 -24.37 33.50 3.22
CA LEU A 306 -24.45 34.58 2.24
C LEU A 306 -25.88 34.80 1.74
N VAL A 307 -26.67 33.75 1.55
CA VAL A 307 -28.10 33.86 1.21
C VAL A 307 -28.87 34.53 2.36
N CYS A 308 -28.62 34.15 3.61
CA CYS A 308 -29.21 34.81 4.78
C CYS A 308 -28.80 36.29 4.90
N LEU A 309 -27.58 36.64 4.49
CA LEU A 309 -27.09 38.01 4.51
C LEU A 309 -27.62 38.87 3.36
N SER A 310 -28.01 38.25 2.24
CA SER A 310 -28.41 38.92 1.00
C SER A 310 -29.48 40.02 1.14
N PRO A 311 -30.49 39.92 2.03
CA PRO A 311 -31.49 40.97 2.18
C PRO A 311 -30.97 42.23 2.88
N TYR A 312 -29.77 42.18 3.49
CA TYR A 312 -29.18 43.32 4.21
C TYR A 312 -28.17 44.11 3.35
N MET A 313 -28.01 43.73 2.08
CA MET A 313 -27.15 44.42 1.12
C MET A 313 -27.79 45.75 0.68
N SER A 314 -27.09 46.88 0.85
CA SER A 314 -27.54 48.19 0.33
C SER A 314 -27.30 48.36 -1.16
N THR A 315 -26.34 47.63 -1.70
CA THR A 315 -25.91 47.76 -3.08
C THR A 315 -25.86 46.36 -3.67
N PRO A 316 -26.50 46.12 -4.83
CA PRO A 316 -26.43 44.82 -5.46
C PRO A 316 -24.99 44.50 -5.85
N VAL A 317 -24.56 43.27 -5.56
CA VAL A 317 -23.26 42.76 -5.99
C VAL A 317 -23.28 42.55 -7.49
N LEU A 318 -22.46 43.30 -8.22
CA LEU A 318 -22.30 43.18 -9.65
C LEU A 318 -21.29 42.08 -10.00
N PRO A 319 -21.45 41.37 -11.12
CA PRO A 319 -20.49 40.36 -11.58
C PRO A 319 -19.07 40.90 -11.81
N THR A 320 -18.93 42.22 -12.03
CA THR A 320 -17.67 42.93 -12.23
C THR A 320 -16.95 43.27 -10.92
N ASN A 321 -17.62 43.17 -9.76
CA ASN A 321 -17.01 43.54 -8.49
C ASN A 321 -15.82 42.63 -8.15
N THR A 322 -14.73 43.24 -7.72
CA THR A 322 -13.56 42.51 -7.24
C THR A 322 -13.87 41.78 -5.92
N PRO A 323 -13.17 40.68 -5.58
CA PRO A 323 -13.38 40.00 -4.29
C PRO A 323 -13.23 40.92 -3.07
N ALA A 324 -12.36 41.94 -3.15
CA ALA A 324 -12.18 42.94 -2.09
C ALA A 324 -13.38 43.88 -1.95
N GLU A 325 -13.96 44.34 -3.06
CA GLU A 325 -15.21 45.12 -3.05
C GLU A 325 -16.36 44.30 -2.47
N GLN A 326 -16.48 43.03 -2.88
CA GLN A 326 -17.50 42.13 -2.34
C GLN A 326 -17.31 41.89 -0.84
N ALA A 327 -16.06 41.74 -0.37
CA ALA A 327 -15.74 41.61 1.05
C ALA A 327 -16.15 42.87 1.83
N ALA A 328 -15.91 44.07 1.28
CA ALA A 328 -16.35 45.32 1.88
C ALA A 328 -17.88 45.42 1.98
N LEU A 329 -18.60 45.03 0.91
CA LEU A 329 -20.06 44.97 0.90
C LEU A 329 -20.61 43.98 1.94
N VAL A 330 -19.98 42.81 2.09
CA VAL A 330 -20.34 41.81 3.11
C VAL A 330 -20.18 42.37 4.53
N ARG A 331 -19.07 43.06 4.83
CA ARG A 331 -18.87 43.69 6.15
C ARG A 331 -19.93 44.77 6.41
N ALA A 332 -20.20 45.63 5.43
CA ALA A 332 -21.22 46.68 5.54
C ALA A 332 -22.65 46.11 5.72
N ALA A 333 -22.98 44.99 5.06
CA ALA A 333 -24.29 44.34 5.22
C ALA A 333 -24.48 43.78 6.64
N ILE A 334 -23.41 43.28 7.27
CA ILE A 334 -23.46 42.77 8.65
C ILE A 334 -23.68 43.92 9.65
N GLU A 335 -22.97 45.03 9.49
CA GLU A 335 -23.17 46.23 10.31
C GLU A 335 -24.61 46.75 10.17
N ARG A 336 -25.13 46.80 8.94
CA ARG A 336 -26.51 47.23 8.68
C ARG A 336 -27.53 46.31 9.32
N ARG A 337 -27.34 44.98 9.27
CA ARG A 337 -28.26 44.01 9.88
C ARG A 337 -28.52 44.31 11.36
N ALA A 338 -27.50 44.72 12.11
CA ALA A 338 -27.65 45.06 13.52
C ALA A 338 -28.61 46.24 13.77
N SER A 339 -28.86 47.06 12.74
CA SER A 339 -29.63 48.31 12.84
C SER A 339 -30.89 48.33 11.95
N ALA A 340 -31.08 47.33 11.09
CA ALA A 340 -32.11 47.36 10.04
C ALA A 340 -33.44 46.78 10.51
N THR A 341 -34.52 47.52 10.24
CA THR A 341 -35.91 47.13 10.58
C THR A 341 -36.62 46.39 9.44
N ASP A 342 -36.19 46.57 8.18
CA ASP A 342 -36.79 45.90 7.02
C ASP A 342 -35.76 45.34 6.02
N PRO A 343 -35.93 44.08 5.55
CA PRO A 343 -35.06 43.45 4.56
C PRO A 343 -35.30 43.98 3.13
N ALA A 344 -34.22 44.23 2.38
CA ALA A 344 -34.23 44.61 0.98
C ALA A 344 -34.34 43.39 0.03
N VAL A 345 -34.46 43.67 -1.28
CA VAL A 345 -34.52 42.63 -2.32
C VAL A 345 -33.24 41.78 -2.30
N PRO A 346 -33.34 40.44 -2.18
CA PRO A 346 -32.18 39.55 -2.14
C PRO A 346 -31.28 39.67 -3.36
N THR A 347 -29.97 39.76 -3.14
CA THR A 347 -28.95 39.74 -4.21
C THR A 347 -27.97 38.58 -4.03
N VAL A 348 -27.51 37.98 -5.15
CA VAL A 348 -26.52 36.90 -5.12
C VAL A 348 -25.13 37.45 -4.78
N ILE A 349 -24.56 37.00 -3.66
CA ILE A 349 -23.19 37.34 -3.24
C ILE A 349 -22.23 36.26 -3.75
N ALA A 350 -21.02 36.66 -4.17
CA ALA A 350 -20.02 35.78 -4.79
C ALA A 350 -20.62 34.95 -5.95
N PRO A 351 -21.10 35.61 -7.02
CA PRO A 351 -21.63 34.89 -8.17
C PRO A 351 -20.53 34.06 -8.85
N PRO A 352 -20.80 32.80 -9.24
CA PRO A 352 -19.86 32.00 -10.02
C PRO A 352 -19.64 32.61 -11.40
N ARG A 353 -18.42 32.48 -11.94
CA ARG A 353 -18.11 32.95 -13.31
C ARG A 353 -18.67 32.03 -14.39
N GLU A 354 -18.85 30.77 -14.06
CA GLU A 354 -19.28 29.69 -14.95
C GLU A 354 -20.27 28.80 -14.23
N SER A 355 -21.08 28.04 -14.98
CA SER A 355 -21.95 27.03 -14.36
C SER A 355 -21.12 25.90 -13.73
N GLY A 356 -21.52 25.44 -12.55
CA GLY A 356 -20.92 24.27 -11.90
C GLY A 356 -20.34 24.55 -10.51
N MET A 357 -20.27 23.49 -9.70
CA MET A 357 -19.91 23.57 -8.28
C MET A 357 -18.48 24.09 -8.03
N GLU A 358 -17.51 23.77 -8.90
CA GLU A 358 -16.14 24.26 -8.71
C GLU A 358 -16.07 25.78 -8.91
N SER A 359 -16.76 26.34 -9.90
CA SER A 359 -16.78 27.79 -10.16
C SER A 359 -17.40 28.57 -8.98
N ASP A 360 -18.51 28.07 -8.44
CA ASP A 360 -19.13 28.63 -7.23
C ASP A 360 -18.19 28.54 -6.03
N THR A 361 -17.53 27.40 -5.84
CA THR A 361 -16.58 27.24 -4.74
C THR A 361 -15.38 28.19 -4.86
N GLN A 362 -14.87 28.42 -6.08
CA GLN A 362 -13.78 29.37 -6.31
C GLN A 362 -14.20 30.82 -6.01
N ALA A 363 -15.43 31.21 -6.35
CA ALA A 363 -15.94 32.54 -6.04
C ALA A 363 -16.03 32.76 -4.51
N ILE A 364 -16.54 31.78 -3.77
CA ILE A 364 -16.64 31.84 -2.30
C ILE A 364 -15.24 31.86 -1.66
N ILE A 365 -14.29 31.07 -2.16
CA ILE A 365 -12.90 31.08 -1.66
C ILE A 365 -12.24 32.44 -1.94
N ALA A 366 -12.46 33.03 -3.11
CA ALA A 366 -11.91 34.34 -3.46
C ALA A 366 -12.44 35.43 -2.52
N LEU A 367 -13.75 35.43 -2.24
CA LEU A 367 -14.37 36.31 -1.26
C LEU A 367 -13.79 36.09 0.15
N ALA A 368 -13.68 34.83 0.58
CA ALA A 368 -13.17 34.50 1.91
C ALA A 368 -11.70 34.90 2.12
N ARG A 369 -10.88 34.89 1.06
CA ARG A 369 -9.49 35.37 1.09
C ARG A 369 -9.37 36.90 1.12
N ALA A 370 -10.41 37.62 0.71
CA ALA A 370 -10.46 39.08 0.72
C ALA A 370 -11.03 39.67 2.02
N LEU A 371 -11.59 38.80 2.88
CA LEU A 371 -12.02 39.13 4.24
C LEU A 371 -10.86 39.04 5.23
#